data_AF-A0A8S3VM89-F1
#
_entry.id   AF-A0A8S3VM89-F1
#
_cell.length_a   1.000
_cell.length_b   1.000
_cell.length_c   1.000
_cell.angle_alpha   90.00
_cell.angle_beta   90.00
_cell.angle_gamma   90.00
#
_symmetry.space_group_name_H-M   'P 1'
#
loop_
_entity.id
_entity.type
_entity.pdbx_description
1 polymer ?
#
loop_
_entity_poly.entity_id
_entity_poly.type
_entity_poly.pdbx_seq_one_letter_code
_entity_poly.pdbx_strand_id
1 'polypeptide(L)'
;MLEPGHSRSSKKQAKSAMENGSHWIHIPALIKSGIVCPVFKSGGKPKDDPNSYRKITITSSVGKVVEKIHLSRNEDKILERQSNLQKGFTKGESPCIAVLIIAELIMEAKKRYSSLYIALMDARKAFDILWHLGLLREMHKTGFEGNNWLLVYGIDFKKVKWKGELSHQIIEQQGVRQGGIWSPSAYKLFVNSLLTTFEENQIGATIGSLYCGIPTTVADDVTPITTDPYELQTMLDIQSSFENKNRYEISEQMSVVLTFNDSSECNWHLNGKLMATPTSSTHLGIERDNTSNTGTKLVVKNGSLQQGEQYMH
;
A
#
# COMPACT_ATOMS: atom_id res chain seq x y z
N MET A 1 33.98 -17.71 26.28
CA MET A 1 34.10 -18.68 25.18
C MET A 1 32.71 -18.96 24.65
N LEU A 2 32.31 -18.27 23.59
CA LEU A 2 31.03 -18.51 22.90
C LEU A 2 31.32 -19.37 21.68
N GLU A 3 30.72 -20.55 21.62
CA GLU A 3 30.92 -21.49 20.53
C GLU A 3 30.29 -20.99 19.20
N PRO A 4 31.03 -21.02 18.08
CA PRO A 4 30.52 -20.63 16.76
C PRO A 4 29.86 -21.83 16.06
N GLY A 5 28.78 -22.38 16.62
CA GLY A 5 28.18 -23.64 16.14
C GLY A 5 26.95 -23.50 15.22
N HIS A 6 26.14 -22.45 15.36
CA HIS A 6 24.78 -22.42 14.76
C HIS A 6 24.67 -21.74 13.38
N SER A 7 25.67 -20.99 12.92
CA SER A 7 25.61 -20.23 11.64
C SER A 7 26.02 -21.06 10.40
N ARG A 8 26.79 -22.13 10.58
CA ARG A 8 27.22 -23.01 9.47
C ARG A 8 26.18 -24.08 9.10
N SER A 9 25.35 -24.51 10.05
CA SER A 9 24.32 -25.53 9.84
C SER A 9 23.17 -25.02 8.97
N SER A 10 22.67 -23.81 9.25
CA SER A 10 21.59 -23.17 8.47
C SER A 10 22.00 -22.84 7.04
N LYS A 11 23.25 -22.38 6.83
CA LYS A 11 23.81 -22.15 5.48
C LYS A 11 24.00 -23.46 4.69
N LYS A 12 24.39 -24.55 5.36
CA LYS A 12 24.48 -25.88 4.72
C LYS A 12 23.11 -26.46 4.38
N GLN A 13 22.10 -26.25 5.21
CA GLN A 13 20.71 -26.66 4.91
C GLN A 13 20.11 -25.85 3.76
N ALA A 14 20.32 -24.53 3.71
CA ALA A 14 19.89 -23.69 2.58
C ALA A 14 20.59 -24.08 1.27
N LYS A 15 21.90 -24.36 1.33
CA LYS A 15 22.68 -24.81 0.16
C LYS A 15 22.28 -26.23 -0.30
N SER A 16 22.03 -27.14 0.65
CA SER A 16 21.53 -28.50 0.36
C SER A 16 20.11 -28.48 -0.21
N ALA A 17 19.24 -27.55 0.23
CA ALA A 17 17.93 -27.34 -0.39
C ALA A 17 18.03 -26.73 -1.81
N MET A 18 19.04 -25.90 -2.07
CA MET A 18 19.35 -25.38 -3.41
C MET A 18 19.95 -26.43 -4.35
N GLU A 19 20.73 -27.39 -3.83
CA GLU A 19 21.45 -28.42 -4.61
C GLU A 19 20.60 -29.68 -4.86
N ASN A 20 19.65 -30.03 -3.98
CA ASN A 20 18.80 -31.22 -4.13
C ASN A 20 17.48 -30.95 -4.87
N GLY A 21 17.17 -29.70 -5.22
CA GLY A 21 15.96 -29.29 -5.94
C GLY A 21 16.15 -29.25 -7.46
N SER A 22 16.54 -30.37 -8.08
CA SER A 22 16.74 -30.48 -9.53
C SER A 22 15.42 -30.49 -10.32
N HIS A 23 14.63 -29.43 -10.20
CA HIS A 23 13.62 -28.93 -11.15
C HIS A 23 13.36 -27.46 -10.80
N TRP A 24 14.37 -26.60 -10.99
CA TRP A 24 14.10 -25.16 -11.04
C TRP A 24 13.13 -24.93 -12.19
N ILE A 25 11.87 -24.62 -11.88
CA ILE A 25 10.90 -24.23 -12.91
C ILE A 25 11.44 -22.94 -13.51
N HIS A 26 12.04 -23.06 -14.69
CA HIS A 26 12.44 -21.91 -15.48
C HIS A 26 11.17 -21.16 -15.88
N ILE A 27 11.01 -19.92 -15.44
CA ILE A 27 9.90 -19.08 -15.86
C ILE A 27 10.24 -18.54 -17.26
N PRO A 28 9.43 -18.83 -18.29
CA PRO A 28 9.59 -18.21 -19.59
C PRO A 28 9.70 -16.68 -19.51
N ALA A 29 10.68 -16.10 -20.20
CA ALA A 29 10.89 -14.66 -20.22
C ALA A 29 9.62 -13.87 -20.61
N LEU A 30 8.73 -14.46 -21.41
CA LEU A 30 7.44 -13.90 -21.81
C LEU A 30 6.51 -13.57 -20.61
N ILE A 31 6.58 -14.35 -19.53
CA ILE A 31 5.80 -14.10 -18.30
C ILE A 31 6.42 -12.94 -17.52
N LYS A 32 7.74 -12.82 -17.59
CA LYS A 32 8.53 -11.81 -16.87
C LYS A 32 8.76 -10.52 -17.66
N SER A 33 8.21 -10.43 -18.88
CA SER A 33 8.38 -9.28 -19.77
C SER A 33 7.13 -8.39 -19.81
N GLY A 34 7.32 -7.07 -19.92
CA GLY A 34 6.23 -6.12 -20.06
C GLY A 34 6.59 -4.87 -20.87
N ILE A 35 5.57 -4.21 -21.41
CA ILE A 35 5.70 -2.91 -22.08
C ILE A 35 5.12 -1.84 -21.16
N VAL A 36 5.94 -0.90 -20.73
CA VAL A 36 5.49 0.27 -19.95
C VAL A 36 4.93 1.30 -20.92
N CYS A 37 3.66 1.62 -20.74
CA CYS A 37 2.94 2.67 -21.44
C CYS A 37 2.69 3.83 -20.47
N PRO A 38 3.44 4.95 -20.58
CA PRO A 38 3.23 6.11 -19.74
C PRO A 38 1.86 6.76 -20.03
N VAL A 39 1.06 6.97 -18.99
CA VAL A 39 -0.25 7.63 -19.06
C VAL A 39 -0.17 8.96 -18.31
N PHE A 40 -0.49 10.07 -18.97
CA PHE A 40 -0.40 11.40 -18.37
C PHE A 40 -1.39 11.56 -17.19
N LYS A 41 -0.90 12.05 -16.05
CA LYS A 41 -1.71 12.45 -14.89
C LYS A 41 -2.43 13.75 -15.26
N SER A 42 -3.74 13.78 -15.12
CA SER A 42 -4.55 15.00 -15.32
C SER A 42 -4.14 16.13 -14.36
N GLY A 43 -4.58 17.36 -14.66
CA GLY A 43 -4.50 18.50 -13.73
C GLY A 43 -3.31 19.45 -13.94
N GLY A 44 -3.00 19.80 -15.19
CA GLY A 44 -2.06 20.89 -15.48
C GLY A 44 -0.58 20.63 -15.14
N LYS A 45 -0.20 19.37 -14.85
CA LYS A 45 1.18 19.03 -14.53
C LYS A 45 2.12 19.25 -15.74
N PRO A 46 3.41 19.58 -15.52
CA PRO A 46 4.36 19.77 -16.61
C PRO A 46 4.47 18.49 -17.46
N LYS A 47 4.26 18.61 -18.78
CA LYS A 47 4.28 17.46 -19.70
C LYS A 47 5.67 16.90 -19.95
N ASP A 48 6.69 17.68 -19.64
CA ASP A 48 8.11 17.39 -19.72
C ASP A 48 8.66 16.68 -18.47
N ASP A 49 7.92 16.70 -17.34
CA ASP A 49 8.29 15.96 -16.14
C ASP A 49 7.84 14.49 -16.23
N PRO A 50 8.75 13.49 -16.16
CA PRO A 50 8.39 12.08 -16.12
C PRO A 50 7.47 11.71 -14.94
N ASN A 51 7.52 12.43 -13.82
CA ASN A 51 6.64 12.19 -12.66
C ASN A 51 5.18 12.57 -12.91
N SER A 52 4.92 13.32 -13.99
CA SER A 52 3.58 13.61 -14.49
C SER A 52 2.93 12.42 -15.19
N TYR A 53 3.61 11.28 -15.32
CA TYR A 53 3.06 10.09 -15.96
C TYR A 53 2.91 8.93 -14.96
N ARG A 54 1.85 8.13 -15.12
CA ARG A 54 1.68 6.82 -14.48
C ARG A 54 2.28 5.75 -15.39
N LYS A 55 3.08 4.84 -14.85
CA LYS A 55 3.78 3.80 -15.61
C LYS A 55 2.93 2.53 -15.66
N ILE A 56 1.98 2.44 -16.59
CA ILE A 56 1.15 1.23 -16.72
C ILE A 56 1.93 0.16 -17.48
N THR A 57 2.12 -1.01 -16.88
CA THR A 57 2.84 -2.14 -17.50
C THR A 57 1.85 -3.09 -18.14
N ILE A 58 1.92 -3.23 -19.46
CA ILE A 58 1.16 -4.22 -20.22
C ILE A 58 1.99 -5.50 -20.31
N THR A 59 1.50 -6.57 -19.70
CA THR A 59 2.09 -7.92 -19.76
C THR A 59 1.47 -8.76 -20.87
N SER A 60 2.14 -9.85 -21.25
CA SER A 60 1.61 -10.83 -22.19
C SER A 60 0.32 -11.48 -21.67
N SER A 61 -0.57 -11.90 -22.57
CA SER A 61 -1.79 -12.63 -22.18
C SER A 61 -1.47 -13.90 -21.40
N VAL A 62 -0.38 -14.59 -21.76
CA VAL A 62 0.12 -15.76 -21.02
C VAL A 62 0.53 -15.38 -19.60
N GLY A 63 1.28 -14.27 -19.44
CA GLY A 63 1.66 -13.77 -18.12
C GLY A 63 0.44 -13.45 -17.24
N LYS A 64 -0.59 -12.82 -17.82
CA LYS A 64 -1.86 -12.55 -17.13
C LYS A 64 -2.57 -13.83 -16.68
N VAL A 65 -2.63 -14.85 -17.53
CA VAL A 65 -3.22 -16.15 -17.18
C VAL A 65 -2.46 -16.79 -16.01
N VAL A 66 -1.13 -16.76 -16.04
CA VAL A 66 -0.29 -17.30 -14.96
C VAL A 66 -0.51 -16.54 -13.64
N GLU A 67 -0.53 -15.20 -13.69
CA GLU A 67 -0.84 -14.36 -12.51
C GLU A 67 -2.24 -14.67 -11.94
N LYS A 68 -3.24 -14.88 -12.81
CA LYS A 68 -4.61 -15.23 -12.41
C LYS A 68 -4.69 -16.62 -11.74
N ILE A 69 -4.01 -17.62 -12.31
CA ILE A 69 -3.92 -18.97 -11.71
C ILE A 69 -3.22 -18.90 -10.35
N HIS A 70 -2.14 -18.14 -10.25
CA HIS A 70 -1.41 -17.99 -8.99
C HIS A 70 -2.27 -17.33 -7.91
N LEU A 71 -3.00 -16.27 -8.26
CA LEU A 71 -3.92 -15.61 -7.34
C LEU A 71 -5.02 -16.58 -6.88
N SER A 72 -5.69 -17.27 -7.81
CA SER A 72 -6.77 -18.20 -7.50
C SER A 72 -6.34 -19.35 -6.58
N ARG A 73 -5.08 -19.82 -6.68
CA ARG A 73 -4.55 -20.90 -5.83
C ARG A 73 -4.18 -20.46 -4.42
N ASN A 74 -3.98 -19.16 -4.20
CA ASN A 74 -3.50 -18.64 -2.92
C ASN A 74 -4.47 -17.63 -2.29
N GLU A 75 -5.62 -17.36 -2.92
CA GLU A 75 -6.59 -16.36 -2.46
C GLU A 75 -7.05 -16.67 -1.03
N ASP A 76 -7.39 -17.92 -0.72
CA ASP A 76 -7.82 -18.32 0.62
C ASP A 76 -6.77 -18.04 1.69
N LYS A 77 -5.48 -18.31 1.39
CA LYS A 77 -4.37 -18.03 2.31
C LYS A 77 -4.22 -16.53 2.59
N ILE A 78 -4.39 -15.71 1.55
CA ILE A 78 -4.34 -14.25 1.67
C ILE A 78 -5.50 -13.78 2.54
N LEU A 79 -6.72 -14.24 2.26
CA LEU A 79 -7.93 -13.82 2.95
C LEU A 79 -7.92 -14.23 4.42
N GLU A 80 -7.48 -15.45 4.75
CA GLU A 80 -7.42 -15.96 6.13
C GLU A 80 -6.49 -15.12 7.03
N ARG A 81 -5.42 -14.56 6.46
CA ARG A 81 -4.43 -13.77 7.19
C ARG A 81 -4.60 -12.26 7.00
N GLN A 82 -5.59 -11.84 6.23
CA GLN A 82 -5.79 -10.43 5.92
C GLN A 82 -6.33 -9.69 7.14
N SER A 83 -5.71 -8.57 7.48
CA SER A 83 -6.24 -7.64 8.49
C SER A 83 -7.64 -7.15 8.11
N ASN A 84 -8.52 -6.99 9.11
CA ASN A 84 -9.88 -6.49 8.89
C ASN A 84 -9.90 -5.01 8.51
N LEU A 85 -8.80 -4.31 8.77
CA LEU A 85 -8.55 -2.93 8.35
C LEU A 85 -8.30 -2.82 6.83
N GLN A 86 -8.02 -3.93 6.13
CA GLN A 86 -7.74 -3.92 4.70
C GLN A 86 -8.98 -3.75 3.82
N LYS A 87 -9.26 -2.51 3.42
CA LYS A 87 -10.44 -2.16 2.59
C LYS A 87 -10.15 -2.13 1.08
N GLY A 88 -8.91 -1.89 0.69
CA GLY A 88 -8.50 -1.78 -0.70
C GLY A 88 -8.25 -3.15 -1.32
N PHE A 89 -8.71 -3.34 -2.56
CA PHE A 89 -8.55 -4.60 -3.31
C PHE A 89 -9.06 -5.84 -2.55
N THR A 90 -10.03 -5.66 -1.65
CA THR A 90 -10.70 -6.73 -0.90
C THR A 90 -12.08 -6.95 -1.48
N LYS A 91 -12.44 -8.21 -1.70
CA LYS A 91 -13.76 -8.56 -2.25
C LYS A 91 -14.84 -8.16 -1.25
N GLY A 92 -15.86 -7.45 -1.72
CA GLY A 92 -16.97 -6.96 -0.90
C GLY A 92 -16.67 -5.66 -0.14
N GLU A 93 -15.44 -5.15 -0.22
CA GLU A 93 -15.07 -3.85 0.34
C GLU A 93 -15.07 -2.77 -0.74
N SER A 94 -15.18 -1.50 -0.32
CA SER A 94 -15.17 -0.36 -1.22
C SER A 94 -14.45 0.84 -0.58
N PRO A 95 -13.75 1.68 -1.36
CA PRO A 95 -13.27 2.98 -0.89
C PRO A 95 -14.38 3.84 -0.24
N CYS A 96 -15.63 3.64 -0.65
CA CYS A 96 -16.79 4.32 -0.05
C CYS A 96 -17.00 3.94 1.41
N ILE A 97 -16.70 2.69 1.81
CA ILE A 97 -16.78 2.24 3.21
C ILE A 97 -15.74 2.97 4.05
N ALA A 98 -14.51 3.04 3.54
CA ALA A 98 -13.41 3.80 4.11
C ALA A 98 -13.79 5.28 4.35
N VAL A 99 -14.38 5.92 3.33
CA VAL A 99 -14.93 7.28 3.42
C VAL A 99 -16.00 7.40 4.51
N LEU A 100 -16.96 6.48 4.52
CA LEU A 100 -18.09 6.48 5.44
C LEU A 100 -17.61 6.37 6.90
N ILE A 101 -16.67 5.46 7.18
CA ILE A 101 -16.11 5.29 8.53
C ILE A 101 -15.42 6.58 8.99
N ILE A 102 -14.62 7.23 8.13
CA ILE A 102 -13.99 8.51 8.50
C ILE A 102 -15.04 9.59 8.80
N ALA A 103 -16.07 9.70 7.95
CA ALA A 103 -17.12 10.69 8.15
C ALA A 103 -17.87 10.45 9.48
N GLU A 104 -18.19 9.19 9.79
CA GLU A 104 -18.84 8.81 11.05
C GLU A 104 -17.97 9.13 12.27
N LEU A 105 -16.66 8.82 12.21
CA LEU A 105 -15.71 9.18 13.28
C LEU A 105 -15.66 10.69 13.53
N ILE A 106 -15.62 11.50 12.46
CA ILE A 106 -15.62 12.96 12.57
C ILE A 106 -16.94 13.47 13.20
N MET A 107 -18.08 12.92 12.77
CA MET A 107 -19.39 13.30 13.33
C MET A 107 -19.52 12.92 14.80
N GLU A 108 -19.08 11.71 15.17
CA GLU A 108 -19.16 11.23 16.54
C GLU A 108 -18.23 12.03 17.47
N ALA A 109 -17.02 12.34 17.01
CA ALA A 109 -16.08 13.20 17.74
C ALA A 109 -16.70 14.57 18.05
N LYS A 110 -17.38 15.18 17.07
CA LYS A 110 -18.10 16.46 17.25
C LYS A 110 -19.28 16.35 18.19
N LYS A 111 -20.10 15.31 18.05
CA LYS A 111 -21.27 15.09 18.91
C LYS A 111 -20.87 14.89 20.37
N ARG A 112 -19.73 14.23 20.62
CA ARG A 112 -19.20 13.95 21.96
C ARG A 112 -18.25 15.02 22.49
N TYR A 113 -17.93 16.05 21.70
CA TYR A 113 -16.89 17.03 22.01
C TYR A 113 -15.54 16.38 22.35
N SER A 114 -15.21 15.26 21.71
CA SER A 114 -13.93 14.57 21.87
C SER A 114 -12.99 14.94 20.73
N SER A 115 -11.69 14.96 21.04
CA SER A 115 -10.63 15.14 20.05
C SER A 115 -10.61 13.98 19.05
N LEU A 116 -10.23 14.28 17.80
CA LEU A 116 -9.96 13.27 16.77
C LEU A 116 -8.80 13.74 15.91
N TYR A 117 -7.84 12.86 15.69
CA TYR A 117 -6.66 13.12 14.89
C TYR A 117 -6.61 12.14 13.72
N ILE A 118 -6.41 12.67 12.52
CA ILE A 118 -6.40 11.91 11.27
C ILE A 118 -5.08 12.21 10.55
N ALA A 119 -4.19 11.22 10.46
CA ALA A 119 -2.97 11.33 9.66
C ALA A 119 -3.25 10.83 8.23
N LEU A 120 -3.32 11.75 7.27
CA LEU A 120 -3.46 11.43 5.86
C LEU A 120 -2.06 11.16 5.30
N MET A 121 -1.72 9.89 5.06
CA MET A 121 -0.40 9.52 4.55
C MET A 121 -0.43 9.17 3.06
N ASP A 122 0.43 9.82 2.28
CA ASP A 122 0.56 9.59 0.83
C ASP A 122 1.75 8.67 0.56
N ALA A 123 1.51 7.39 0.28
CA ALA A 123 2.61 6.48 -0.01
C ALA A 123 3.20 6.75 -1.40
N ARG A 124 4.50 7.06 -1.44
CA ARG A 124 5.12 7.54 -2.66
C ARG A 124 5.35 6.37 -3.62
N LYS A 125 4.58 6.32 -4.70
CA LYS A 125 4.77 5.33 -5.78
C LYS A 125 4.85 3.89 -5.22
N ALA A 126 3.96 3.55 -4.29
CA ALA A 126 4.05 2.32 -3.50
C ALA A 126 4.28 1.04 -4.32
N PHE A 127 3.57 0.92 -5.46
CA PHE A 127 3.76 -0.21 -6.39
C PHE A 127 5.15 -0.22 -7.05
N ASP A 128 5.78 0.92 -7.30
CA ASP A 128 7.09 1.00 -7.98
C ASP A 128 8.28 0.72 -7.05
N ILE A 129 8.09 0.89 -5.73
CA ILE A 129 9.18 0.79 -4.74
C ILE A 129 9.08 -0.45 -3.84
N LEU A 130 8.05 -1.28 -4.05
CA LEU A 130 7.80 -2.46 -3.23
C LEU A 130 9.00 -3.41 -3.21
N TRP A 131 9.59 -3.59 -2.03
CA TRP A 131 10.81 -4.37 -1.87
C TRP A 131 10.54 -5.87 -1.93
N HIS A 132 11.10 -6.55 -2.94
CA HIS A 132 10.82 -7.96 -3.22
C HIS A 132 11.15 -8.91 -2.06
N LEU A 133 12.27 -8.70 -1.36
CA LEU A 133 12.63 -9.55 -0.22
C LEU A 133 11.67 -9.35 0.97
N GLY A 134 11.19 -8.11 1.17
CA GLY A 134 10.14 -7.82 2.14
C GLY A 134 8.85 -8.56 1.79
N LEU A 135 8.43 -8.51 0.53
CA LEU A 135 7.25 -9.23 0.05
C LEU A 135 7.39 -10.76 0.22
N LEU A 136 8.53 -11.33 -0.17
CA LEU A 136 8.78 -12.76 -0.01
C LEU A 136 8.71 -13.19 1.46
N ARG A 137 9.18 -12.35 2.38
CA ARG A 137 9.05 -12.59 3.82
C ARG A 137 7.58 -12.63 4.26
N GLU A 138 6.76 -11.70 3.79
CA GLU A 138 5.32 -11.68 4.13
C GLU A 138 4.55 -12.83 3.45
N MET A 139 4.92 -13.21 2.22
CA MET A 139 4.39 -14.41 1.55
C MET A 139 4.69 -15.66 2.37
N HIS A 140 5.93 -15.83 2.85
CA HIS A 140 6.32 -16.97 3.68
C HIS A 140 5.49 -17.05 4.97
N LYS A 141 5.30 -15.92 5.68
CA LYS A 141 4.46 -15.88 6.88
C LYS A 141 2.99 -16.23 6.62
N THR A 142 2.51 -15.96 5.41
CA THR A 142 1.14 -16.28 4.97
C THR A 142 1.02 -17.73 4.46
N GLY A 143 2.08 -18.54 4.56
CA GLY A 143 2.04 -19.95 4.16
C GLY A 143 2.19 -20.18 2.65
N PHE A 144 2.77 -19.23 1.92
CA PHE A 144 3.18 -19.46 0.53
C PHE A 144 4.44 -20.33 0.52
N GLU A 145 4.43 -21.39 -0.29
CA GLU A 145 5.54 -22.34 -0.36
C GLU A 145 6.04 -22.56 -1.79
N GLY A 146 7.30 -22.98 -1.89
CA GLY A 146 7.93 -23.48 -3.11
C GLY A 146 7.82 -22.52 -4.31
N ASN A 147 7.30 -23.04 -5.42
CA ASN A 147 7.26 -22.35 -6.71
C ASN A 147 6.38 -21.09 -6.74
N ASN A 148 5.57 -20.85 -5.71
CA ASN A 148 4.77 -19.64 -5.61
C ASN A 148 5.63 -18.37 -5.54
N TRP A 149 6.85 -18.47 -5.02
CA TRP A 149 7.76 -17.33 -4.87
C TRP A 149 8.31 -16.86 -6.22
N LEU A 150 8.27 -17.71 -7.25
CA LEU A 150 8.84 -17.46 -8.57
C LEU A 150 8.19 -16.27 -9.29
N LEU A 151 6.92 -15.94 -9.00
CA LEU A 151 6.30 -14.74 -9.57
C LEU A 151 6.85 -13.44 -9.03
N VAL A 152 7.38 -13.44 -7.80
CA VAL A 152 8.03 -12.28 -7.18
C VAL A 152 9.54 -12.34 -7.37
N TYR A 153 10.13 -13.52 -7.28
CA TYR A 153 11.55 -13.75 -7.44
C TYR A 153 11.99 -13.62 -8.91
N GLY A 154 13.15 -13.05 -9.15
CA GLY A 154 13.76 -12.95 -10.48
C GLY A 154 13.66 -11.56 -11.11
N ILE A 155 14.20 -11.46 -12.33
CA ILE A 155 14.34 -10.21 -13.07
C ILE A 155 13.12 -9.99 -13.96
N ASP A 156 12.47 -8.84 -13.78
CA ASP A 156 11.46 -8.36 -14.71
C ASP A 156 12.13 -7.56 -15.82
N PHE A 157 11.75 -7.86 -17.06
CA PHE A 157 12.25 -7.16 -18.25
C PHE A 157 11.18 -6.22 -18.79
N LYS A 158 11.52 -4.94 -18.92
CA LYS A 158 10.58 -3.92 -19.38
C LYS A 158 11.12 -3.15 -20.58
N LYS A 159 10.23 -2.74 -21.47
CA LYS A 159 10.50 -1.71 -22.50
C LYS A 159 9.50 -0.59 -22.34
N VAL A 160 9.92 0.65 -22.50
CA VAL A 160 9.02 1.81 -22.47
C VAL A 160 8.53 2.07 -23.89
N LYS A 161 7.22 2.17 -24.08
CA LYS A 161 6.61 2.62 -25.33
C LYS A 161 6.30 4.11 -25.24
N TRP A 162 6.91 4.90 -26.10
CA TRP A 162 6.70 6.35 -26.15
C TRP A 162 6.51 6.81 -27.60
N LYS A 163 5.39 7.49 -27.89
CA LYS A 163 5.04 7.98 -29.23
C LYS A 163 5.19 6.95 -30.36
N GLY A 164 4.89 5.68 -30.06
CA GLY A 164 4.96 4.58 -31.03
C GLY A 164 6.29 3.82 -31.05
N GLU A 165 7.34 4.37 -30.46
CA GLU A 165 8.66 3.75 -30.40
C GLU A 165 8.87 2.98 -29.08
N LEU A 166 9.76 1.98 -29.13
CA LEU A 166 10.14 1.19 -27.97
C LEU A 166 11.57 1.53 -27.54
N SER A 167 11.79 1.67 -26.25
CA SER A 167 13.12 1.82 -25.67
C SER A 167 13.94 0.52 -25.77
N HIS A 168 15.22 0.63 -25.41
CA HIS A 168 16.02 -0.52 -25.01
C HIS A 168 15.38 -1.23 -23.81
N GLN A 169 15.77 -2.49 -23.61
CA GLN A 169 15.28 -3.29 -22.48
C GLN A 169 15.88 -2.79 -21.16
N ILE A 170 15.02 -2.60 -20.18
CA ILE A 170 15.35 -2.17 -18.82
C ILE A 170 15.05 -3.34 -17.88
N ILE A 171 15.89 -3.51 -16.86
CA ILE A 171 15.72 -4.48 -15.80
C ILE A 171 15.08 -3.77 -14.60
N GLU A 172 13.95 -4.29 -14.12
CA GLU A 172 13.32 -3.82 -12.90
C GLU A 172 13.69 -4.73 -11.72
N GLN A 173 14.28 -4.15 -10.69
CA GLN A 173 14.79 -4.87 -9.51
C GLN A 173 13.92 -4.67 -8.26
N GLN A 174 12.90 -3.82 -8.33
CA GLN A 174 11.99 -3.52 -7.23
C GLN A 174 10.63 -3.10 -7.78
N GLY A 175 9.62 -3.20 -6.93
CA GLY A 175 8.25 -2.89 -7.29
C GLY A 175 7.50 -4.08 -7.88
N VAL A 176 6.23 -3.85 -8.12
CA VAL A 176 5.30 -4.74 -8.79
C VAL A 176 4.67 -3.99 -9.96
N ARG A 177 4.10 -4.72 -10.91
CA ARG A 177 3.64 -4.15 -12.17
C ARG A 177 2.34 -3.38 -11.96
N GLN A 178 2.35 -2.06 -12.14
CA GLN A 178 1.08 -1.32 -12.23
C GLN A 178 0.27 -1.86 -13.43
N GLY A 179 -0.90 -2.44 -13.16
CA GLY A 179 -1.72 -3.15 -14.16
C GLY A 179 -1.52 -4.66 -14.22
N GLY A 180 -0.62 -5.23 -13.42
CA GLY A 180 -0.53 -6.67 -13.21
C GLY A 180 -1.69 -7.19 -12.37
N ILE A 181 -2.17 -8.40 -12.66
CA ILE A 181 -3.28 -9.05 -11.95
C ILE A 181 -2.87 -9.42 -10.52
N TRP A 182 -1.62 -9.87 -10.33
CA TRP A 182 -1.09 -10.22 -9.01
C TRP A 182 -0.74 -9.00 -8.14
N SER A 183 -0.47 -7.85 -8.77
CA SER A 183 0.19 -6.71 -8.10
C SER A 183 -0.63 -6.12 -6.95
N PRO A 184 -1.97 -5.97 -7.03
CA PRO A 184 -2.78 -5.55 -5.90
C PRO A 184 -2.67 -6.49 -4.69
N SER A 185 -2.72 -7.80 -4.92
CA SER A 185 -2.62 -8.80 -3.84
C SER A 185 -1.22 -8.86 -3.22
N ALA A 186 -0.17 -8.71 -4.03
CA ALA A 186 1.18 -8.55 -3.52
C ALA A 186 1.31 -7.32 -2.62
N TYR A 187 0.74 -6.19 -3.03
CA TYR A 187 0.75 -4.99 -2.22
C TYR A 187 -0.02 -5.19 -0.90
N LYS A 188 -1.23 -5.78 -0.94
CA LYS A 188 -1.99 -6.12 0.27
C LYS A 188 -1.18 -6.96 1.25
N LEU A 189 -0.54 -8.03 0.76
CA LEU A 189 0.31 -8.90 1.57
C LEU A 189 1.48 -8.14 2.21
N PHE A 190 2.10 -7.24 1.46
CA PHE A 190 3.23 -6.46 1.94
C PHE A 190 2.85 -5.54 3.11
N VAL A 191 1.74 -4.80 2.98
CA VAL A 191 1.28 -3.87 4.03
C VAL A 191 0.52 -4.57 5.16
N ASN A 192 0.13 -5.84 5.00
CA ASN A 192 -0.66 -6.54 6.01
C ASN A 192 0.00 -6.55 7.40
N SER A 193 1.33 -6.75 7.45
CA SER A 193 2.04 -6.77 8.74
C SER A 193 2.02 -5.43 9.49
N LEU A 194 1.94 -4.31 8.78
CA LEU A 194 1.73 -3.00 9.38
C LEU A 194 0.34 -2.94 10.03
N LEU A 195 -0.69 -3.36 9.30
CA LEU A 195 -2.08 -3.36 9.79
C LEU A 195 -2.29 -4.28 10.98
N THR A 196 -1.74 -5.50 10.92
CA THR A 196 -1.79 -6.43 12.05
C THR A 196 -1.07 -5.85 13.28
N THR A 197 0.04 -5.12 13.10
CA THR A 197 0.72 -4.45 14.23
C THR A 197 -0.21 -3.44 14.89
N PHE A 198 -0.97 -2.67 14.12
CA PHE A 198 -1.95 -1.73 14.68
C PHE A 198 -3.10 -2.44 15.43
N GLU A 199 -3.66 -3.49 14.84
CA GLU A 199 -4.71 -4.31 15.48
C GLU A 199 -4.24 -4.94 16.80
N GLU A 200 -3.03 -5.51 16.81
CA GLU A 200 -2.45 -6.17 17.99
C GLU A 200 -2.16 -5.20 19.15
N ASN A 201 -1.79 -3.96 18.83
CA ASN A 201 -1.56 -2.92 19.84
C ASN A 201 -2.86 -2.23 20.29
N GLN A 202 -4.00 -2.52 19.65
CA GLN A 202 -5.31 -1.93 19.94
C GLN A 202 -5.34 -0.39 19.93
N ILE A 203 -4.44 0.23 19.17
CA ILE A 203 -4.29 1.69 19.06
C ILE A 203 -5.14 2.22 17.91
N GLY A 204 -5.88 3.31 18.14
CA GLY A 204 -6.75 3.90 17.13
C GLY A 204 -8.17 4.20 17.60
N ALA A 205 -8.99 4.72 16.69
CA ALA A 205 -10.36 5.11 16.98
C ALA A 205 -11.36 3.93 16.96
N THR A 206 -12.47 4.09 17.68
CA THR A 206 -13.61 3.16 17.69
C THR A 206 -14.92 3.90 17.42
N ILE A 207 -15.87 3.21 16.79
CA ILE A 207 -17.27 3.64 16.71
C ILE A 207 -18.10 2.67 17.54
N GLY A 208 -18.48 3.08 18.76
CA GLY A 208 -19.10 2.17 19.72
C GLY A 208 -18.13 1.05 20.10
N SER A 209 -18.47 -0.20 19.79
CA SER A 209 -17.60 -1.38 19.99
C SER A 209 -16.79 -1.76 18.74
N LEU A 210 -16.97 -1.07 17.61
CA LEU A 210 -16.28 -1.37 16.36
C LEU A 210 -14.94 -0.66 16.29
N TYR A 211 -13.85 -1.43 16.24
CA TYR A 211 -12.51 -0.88 16.03
C TYR A 211 -12.33 -0.38 14.59
N CYS A 212 -11.95 0.89 14.47
CA CYS A 212 -11.89 1.64 13.21
C CYS A 212 -10.52 2.33 13.01
N GLY A 213 -9.49 1.94 13.78
CA GLY A 213 -8.25 2.70 13.95
C GLY A 213 -7.47 3.05 12.68
N ILE A 214 -7.65 2.28 11.61
CA ILE A 214 -7.12 2.59 10.27
C ILE A 214 -8.20 2.26 9.25
N PRO A 215 -9.19 3.15 9.05
CA PRO A 215 -10.35 2.80 8.24
C PRO A 215 -10.05 2.78 6.75
N THR A 216 -8.87 3.27 6.33
CA THR A 216 -8.48 3.33 4.93
C THR A 216 -7.08 2.77 4.74
N THR A 217 -6.97 1.48 4.49
CA THR A 217 -5.99 1.06 3.49
C THR A 217 -6.70 0.87 2.17
N VAL A 218 -6.87 1.95 1.42
CA VAL A 218 -7.40 1.86 0.07
C VAL A 218 -6.20 1.95 -0.86
N ALA A 219 -5.73 0.80 -1.33
CA ALA A 219 -4.49 0.74 -2.10
C ALA A 219 -3.33 1.38 -1.32
N ASP A 220 -2.67 2.37 -1.90
CA ASP A 220 -1.48 3.04 -1.36
C ASP A 220 -1.74 3.99 -0.19
N ASP A 221 -2.99 4.42 0.02
CA ASP A 221 -3.35 5.30 1.14
C ASP A 221 -3.40 4.51 2.45
N VAL A 222 -2.68 4.95 3.48
CA VAL A 222 -2.81 4.46 4.87
C VAL A 222 -3.17 5.65 5.73
N THR A 223 -4.31 5.60 6.43
CA THR A 223 -4.77 6.73 7.27
C THR A 223 -4.94 6.30 8.73
N PRO A 224 -3.91 6.49 9.58
CA PRO A 224 -4.04 6.35 11.02
C PRO A 224 -5.05 7.34 11.59
N ILE A 225 -5.96 6.86 12.44
CA ILE A 225 -6.96 7.68 13.10
C ILE A 225 -7.11 7.26 14.56
N THR A 226 -7.07 8.23 15.46
CA THR A 226 -7.28 8.01 16.90
C THR A 226 -7.91 9.23 17.56
N THR A 227 -8.46 9.03 18.75
CA THR A 227 -8.93 10.08 19.66
C THR A 227 -7.90 10.49 20.71
N ASP A 228 -6.80 9.75 20.84
CA ASP A 228 -5.70 10.03 21.79
C ASP A 228 -4.48 10.59 21.03
N PRO A 229 -3.95 11.77 21.42
CA PRO A 229 -2.80 12.33 20.74
C PRO A 229 -1.52 11.48 20.89
N TYR A 230 -1.28 10.83 22.03
CA TYR A 230 -0.10 9.99 22.24
C TYR A 230 -0.16 8.73 21.38
N GLU A 231 -1.35 8.17 21.18
CA GLU A 231 -1.55 7.07 20.24
C GLU A 231 -1.22 7.49 18.82
N LEU A 232 -1.58 8.69 18.37
CA LEU A 232 -1.31 9.11 16.99
C LEU A 232 0.20 9.15 16.73
N GLN A 233 0.98 9.73 17.64
CA GLN A 233 2.43 9.73 17.51
C GLN A 233 3.00 8.31 17.53
N THR A 234 2.48 7.44 18.41
CA THR A 234 2.85 6.00 18.42
C THR A 234 2.55 5.34 17.08
N MET A 235 1.44 5.68 16.45
CA MET A 235 1.09 5.13 15.14
C MET A 235 2.05 5.60 14.03
N LEU A 236 2.45 6.87 14.07
CA LEU A 236 3.46 7.44 13.15
C LEU A 236 4.85 6.82 13.38
N ASP A 237 5.20 6.48 14.62
CA ASP A 237 6.46 5.81 14.95
C ASP A 237 6.47 4.36 14.45
N ILE A 238 5.35 3.63 14.59
CA ILE A 238 5.17 2.29 14.02
C ILE A 238 5.29 2.35 12.50
N GLN A 239 4.67 3.35 11.88
CA GLN A 239 4.79 3.59 10.43
C GLN A 239 6.25 3.82 10.02
N SER A 240 6.97 4.70 10.73
CA SER A 240 8.38 5.01 10.48
C SER A 240 9.26 3.76 10.63
N SER A 241 8.99 2.92 11.63
CA SER A 241 9.68 1.64 11.84
C SER A 241 9.41 0.66 10.69
N PHE A 242 8.17 0.58 10.22
CA PHE A 242 7.78 -0.24 9.08
C PHE A 242 8.48 0.23 7.79
N GLU A 243 8.54 1.54 7.54
CA GLU A 243 9.25 2.14 6.40
C GLU A 243 10.72 1.72 6.36
N ASN A 244 11.42 1.91 7.48
CA ASN A 244 12.83 1.54 7.61
C ASN A 244 13.07 0.05 7.41
N LYS A 245 12.23 -0.80 8.02
CA LYS A 245 12.36 -2.26 7.94
C LYS A 245 12.08 -2.81 6.54
N ASN A 246 11.21 -2.16 5.79
CA ASN A 246 10.70 -2.67 4.52
C ASN A 246 11.16 -1.89 3.29
N ARG A 247 11.99 -0.85 3.46
CA ARG A 247 12.40 0.07 2.39
C ARG A 247 11.18 0.68 1.69
N TYR A 248 10.17 0.98 2.48
CA TYR A 248 8.95 1.63 2.04
C TYR A 248 9.09 3.13 2.28
N GLU A 249 8.44 3.95 1.44
CA GLU A 249 8.59 5.41 1.49
C GLU A 249 7.22 6.08 1.45
N ILE A 250 6.91 6.84 2.49
CA ILE A 250 5.79 7.77 2.52
C ILE A 250 6.29 9.17 2.17
N SER A 251 5.49 9.89 1.39
CA SER A 251 5.77 11.28 1.09
C SER A 251 5.47 12.16 2.30
N GLU A 252 6.49 12.47 3.08
CA GLU A 252 6.38 13.34 4.25
C GLU A 252 5.76 14.71 3.91
N GLN A 253 6.11 15.30 2.76
CA GLN A 253 5.63 16.61 2.32
C GLN A 253 4.15 16.62 1.92
N MET A 254 3.66 15.48 1.43
CA MET A 254 2.26 15.33 1.00
C MET A 254 1.39 14.79 2.14
N SER A 255 2.02 14.27 3.20
CA SER A 255 1.33 13.71 4.35
C SER A 255 1.03 14.81 5.37
N VAL A 256 -0.18 14.81 5.90
CA VAL A 256 -0.67 15.87 6.79
C VAL A 256 -1.49 15.29 7.94
N VAL A 257 -1.57 16.00 9.05
CA VAL A 257 -2.46 15.64 10.17
C VAL A 257 -3.60 16.65 10.27
N LEU A 258 -4.83 16.15 10.24
CA LEU A 258 -6.02 16.93 10.53
C LEU A 258 -6.44 16.68 11.99
N THR A 259 -6.61 17.76 12.75
CA THR A 259 -7.07 17.72 14.13
C THR A 259 -8.49 18.28 14.23
N PHE A 260 -9.39 17.57 14.90
CA PHE A 260 -10.77 18.00 15.15
C PHE A 260 -11.01 18.09 16.66
N ASN A 261 -11.74 19.13 17.08
CA ASN A 261 -12.14 19.40 18.48
C ASN A 261 -10.99 19.40 19.50
N ASP A 262 -9.77 19.73 19.07
CA ASP A 262 -8.65 20.00 19.96
C ASP A 262 -7.95 21.28 19.54
N SER A 263 -7.71 22.15 20.52
CA SER A 263 -7.01 23.42 20.37
C SER A 263 -5.54 23.34 20.79
N SER A 264 -5.09 22.17 21.25
CA SER A 264 -3.71 21.94 21.67
C SER A 264 -2.77 21.97 20.47
N GLU A 265 -1.65 22.68 20.59
CA GLU A 265 -0.57 22.61 19.61
C GLU A 265 0.19 21.29 19.78
N CYS A 266 -0.26 20.25 19.08
CA CYS A 266 0.46 18.98 18.99
C CYS A 266 1.45 18.99 17.81
N ASN A 267 2.71 18.65 18.08
CA ASN A 267 3.75 18.51 17.07
C ASN A 267 3.91 17.05 16.65
N TRP A 268 3.42 16.72 15.46
CA TRP A 268 3.46 15.37 14.90
C TRP A 268 4.75 15.14 14.13
N HIS A 269 5.42 14.02 14.39
CA HIS A 269 6.67 13.68 13.72
C HIS A 269 6.53 12.37 12.94
N LEU A 270 6.89 12.39 11.66
CA LEU A 270 7.02 11.20 10.82
C LEU A 270 8.48 11.10 10.37
N ASN A 271 9.13 9.95 10.58
CA ASN A 271 10.56 9.78 10.34
C ASN A 271 11.43 10.88 10.98
N GLY A 272 11.02 11.39 12.15
CA GLY A 272 11.70 12.46 12.88
C GLY A 272 11.50 13.87 12.31
N LYS A 273 10.66 14.05 11.28
CA LYS A 273 10.35 15.36 10.70
C LYS A 273 8.94 15.81 11.06
N LEU A 274 8.80 17.10 11.33
CA LEU A 274 7.52 17.72 11.66
C LEU A 274 6.55 17.64 10.48
N MET A 275 5.35 17.13 10.72
CA MET A 275 4.26 17.08 9.74
C MET A 275 3.46 18.37 9.73
N ALA A 276 2.88 18.71 8.57
CA ALA A 276 1.98 19.85 8.46
C ALA A 276 0.61 19.54 9.06
N THR A 277 0.00 20.53 9.70
CA THR A 277 -1.31 20.48 10.37
C THR A 277 -2.30 21.49 9.78
N PRO A 278 -2.73 21.30 8.50
CA PRO A 278 -3.66 22.23 7.87
C PRO A 278 -5.07 22.13 8.48
N THR A 279 -5.90 23.14 8.26
CA THR A 279 -7.32 23.13 8.63
C THR A 279 -8.17 22.27 7.69
N SER A 280 -7.76 22.13 6.43
CA SER A 280 -8.41 21.23 5.48
C SER A 280 -7.44 20.45 4.60
N SER A 281 -7.86 19.27 4.15
CA SER A 281 -7.14 18.48 3.17
C SER A 281 -8.08 17.55 2.39
N THR A 282 -7.73 17.26 1.13
CA THR A 282 -8.49 16.35 0.26
C THR A 282 -7.92 14.94 0.33
N HIS A 283 -8.74 13.95 0.67
CA HIS A 283 -8.37 12.54 0.65
C HIS A 283 -9.54 11.69 0.11
N LEU A 284 -9.23 10.74 -0.79
CA LEU A 284 -10.22 9.94 -1.54
C LEU A 284 -11.28 10.79 -2.30
N GLY A 285 -10.87 11.97 -2.81
CA GLY A 285 -11.76 12.88 -3.54
C GLY A 285 -12.70 13.72 -2.67
N ILE A 286 -12.51 13.68 -1.35
CA ILE A 286 -13.36 14.38 -0.38
C ILE A 286 -12.49 15.31 0.46
N GLU A 287 -12.90 16.57 0.58
CA GLU A 287 -12.26 17.55 1.44
C GLU A 287 -12.76 17.35 2.87
N ARG A 288 -11.83 17.23 3.79
CA ARG A 288 -12.06 17.18 5.22
C ARG A 288 -11.61 18.52 5.79
N ASP A 289 -12.48 19.16 6.54
CA ASP A 289 -12.32 20.55 7.00
C ASP A 289 -12.74 20.62 8.48
N ASN A 290 -11.75 20.83 9.34
CA ASN A 290 -11.94 20.84 10.79
C ASN A 290 -12.67 22.09 11.32
N THR A 291 -12.87 23.12 10.49
CA THR A 291 -13.61 24.34 10.84
C THR A 291 -15.09 24.26 10.48
N SER A 292 -15.45 23.39 9.53
CA SER A 292 -16.84 23.24 9.07
C SER A 292 -17.71 22.52 10.10
N ASN A 293 -19.02 22.82 10.18
CA ASN A 293 -19.94 22.10 11.07
C ASN A 293 -20.02 20.59 10.75
N THR A 294 -20.06 20.20 9.47
CA THR A 294 -20.14 18.79 9.05
C THR A 294 -18.79 18.07 9.09
N GLY A 295 -17.67 18.79 9.03
CA GLY A 295 -16.31 18.22 9.03
C GLY A 295 -15.84 17.69 7.67
N THR A 296 -16.77 17.57 6.72
CA THR A 296 -16.56 16.94 5.42
C THR A 296 -17.34 17.68 4.34
N LYS A 297 -16.71 17.91 3.18
CA LYS A 297 -17.29 18.51 1.97
C LYS A 297 -16.84 17.71 0.74
N LEU A 298 -17.77 17.41 -0.17
CA LEU A 298 -17.42 16.76 -1.44
C LEU A 298 -16.70 17.76 -2.35
N VAL A 299 -15.51 17.39 -2.83
CA VAL A 299 -14.81 18.19 -3.85
C VAL A 299 -15.23 17.69 -5.21
N VAL A 300 -16.18 18.41 -5.82
CA VAL A 300 -16.45 18.23 -7.25
C VAL A 300 -15.28 18.87 -8.00
N LYS A 301 -14.29 18.08 -8.39
CA LYS A 301 -13.32 18.54 -9.39
C LYS A 301 -14.08 18.78 -10.69
N ASN A 302 -14.29 20.05 -11.05
CA ASN A 302 -14.75 20.43 -12.38
C ASN A 302 -13.76 19.89 -13.41
N GLY A 303 -14.10 18.75 -14.04
CA GLY A 303 -13.28 18.10 -15.06
C GLY A 303 -13.28 16.57 -14.95
N SER A 304 -14.19 15.95 -15.69
CA SER A 304 -14.25 14.52 -16.04
C SER A 304 -14.41 13.52 -14.90
N LEU A 305 -15.68 13.21 -14.60
CA LEU A 305 -16.09 11.83 -14.30
C LEU A 305 -15.68 10.96 -15.50
N GLN A 306 -14.50 10.35 -15.45
CA GLN A 306 -14.28 9.12 -16.22
C GLN A 306 -14.92 8.00 -15.40
N GLN A 307 -16.02 7.48 -15.95
CA GLN A 307 -16.73 6.31 -15.46
C GLN A 307 -15.73 5.23 -15.05
N GLY A 308 -15.78 4.84 -13.77
CA GLY A 308 -15.18 3.61 -13.26
C GLY A 308 -15.96 2.36 -13.68
N GLU A 309 -16.46 2.31 -14.90
CA GLU A 309 -17.02 1.11 -15.53
C GLU A 309 -15.99 0.50 -16.46
N GLN A 310 -14.88 -0.01 -15.89
CA GLN A 310 -13.99 -0.92 -16.62
C GLN A 310 -13.06 -1.69 -15.66
N TYR A 311 -13.62 -2.19 -14.55
CA TYR A 311 -12.92 -3.13 -13.67
C TYR A 311 -13.86 -4.23 -13.17
N MET A 312 -14.62 -4.84 -14.08
CA MET A 312 -15.27 -6.14 -13.90
C MET A 312 -15.44 -6.75 -15.29
N HIS A 313 -14.39 -7.39 -15.82
CA HIS A 313 -14.41 -8.53 -16.76
C HIS A 313 -12.99 -9.11 -16.93
#